data_AF-A0A7X9HAR8-F1
#
_entry.id   AF-A0A7X9HAR8-F1
#
_cell.length_a   1.000
_cell.length_b   1.000
_cell.length_c   1.000
_cell.angle_alpha   90.00
_cell.angle_beta   90.00
_cell.angle_gamma   90.00
#
_symmetry.space_group_name_H-M   'P 1'
#
loop_
_entity.id
_entity.type
_entity.pdbx_description
1 polymer ?
#
loop_
_entity_poly.entity_id
_entity_poly.type
_entity_poly.pdbx_seq_one_letter_code
_entity_poly.pdbx_strand_id
1 'polypeptide(L)'
;MKKILGWILIVLGLFIVLGSIYSTYLNFTGQRDFPQIFTVQEAEVAPQTSGPEDQISGMIGEYIKEIIPQGTITQMLNMFAWIMFAVFLVYSGSKLVSIGVILLRNPKKKESL
;
A
#
# COMPACT_ATOMS: atom_id res chain seq x y z
N MET A 1 12.41 -34.91 -7.53
CA MET A 1 12.21 -33.55 -8.07
C MET A 1 10.99 -32.81 -7.50
N LYS A 2 9.77 -33.38 -7.48
CA LYS A 2 8.55 -32.68 -6.99
C LYS A 2 8.67 -32.07 -5.58
N LYS A 3 9.37 -32.72 -4.65
CA LYS A 3 9.61 -32.22 -3.29
C LYS A 3 10.51 -30.96 -3.27
N ILE A 4 11.54 -30.91 -4.11
CA ILE A 4 12.45 -29.75 -4.23
C ILE A 4 11.67 -28.52 -4.72
N LEU A 5 10.78 -28.71 -5.70
CA LEU A 5 9.97 -27.61 -6.25
C LEU A 5 9.06 -26.96 -5.19
N GLY A 6 8.46 -27.79 -4.32
CA GLY A 6 7.65 -27.28 -3.21
C GLY A 6 8.46 -26.47 -2.20
N TRP A 7 9.66 -26.93 -1.84
CA TRP A 7 10.56 -26.19 -0.95
C TRP A 7 11.01 -24.85 -1.55
N ILE A 8 11.35 -24.82 -2.85
CA ILE A 8 11.68 -23.58 -3.56
C ILE A 8 10.52 -22.59 -3.49
N LEU A 9 9.30 -23.06 -3.74
CA LEU A 9 8.11 -22.21 -3.72
C LEU A 9 7.83 -21.61 -2.33
N ILE A 10 8.02 -22.41 -1.27
CA ILE A 10 7.87 -21.94 0.12
C ILE A 10 8.92 -20.89 0.46
N VAL A 11 10.20 -21.15 0.14
CA VAL A 11 11.30 -20.20 0.41
C VAL A 11 11.08 -18.90 -0.37
N LEU A 12 10.69 -18.99 -1.64
CA LEU A 12 10.40 -17.82 -2.46
C LEU A 12 9.23 -17.00 -1.90
N GLY A 13 8.14 -17.66 -1.52
CA GLY A 13 6.99 -17.00 -0.89
C GLY A 13 7.37 -16.29 0.42
N LEU A 14 8.16 -16.97 1.27
CA LEU A 14 8.66 -16.39 2.52
C LEU A 14 9.54 -15.16 2.24
N PHE A 15 10.42 -15.23 1.24
CA PHE A 15 11.29 -14.12 0.85
C PHE A 15 10.47 -12.90 0.39
N ILE A 16 9.42 -13.11 -0.40
CA ILE A 16 8.51 -12.04 -0.84
C ILE A 16 7.81 -11.39 0.36
N VAL A 17 7.30 -12.18 1.32
CA VAL A 17 6.61 -11.67 2.51
C VAL A 17 7.57 -10.86 3.38
N LEU A 18 8.73 -11.41 3.73
CA LEU A 18 9.73 -10.72 4.55
C LEU A 18 10.26 -9.47 3.86
N GLY A 19 10.52 -9.53 2.55
CA GLY A 19 10.93 -8.38 1.75
C GLY A 19 9.87 -7.27 1.71
N SER A 20 8.59 -7.64 1.61
CA SER A 20 7.48 -6.67 1.62
C SER A 20 7.33 -5.99 2.98
N ILE A 21 7.45 -6.74 4.09
CA ILE A 21 7.44 -6.20 5.44
C ILE A 21 8.62 -5.26 5.65
N TYR A 22 9.83 -5.70 5.29
CA TYR A 22 11.04 -4.90 5.43
C TYR A 22 10.98 -3.61 4.59
N SER A 23 10.52 -3.71 3.34
CA SER A 23 10.30 -2.54 2.49
C SER A 23 9.33 -1.56 3.14
N THR A 24 8.19 -2.06 3.62
CA THR A 24 7.17 -1.23 4.30
C THR A 24 7.74 -0.56 5.56
N TYR A 25 8.52 -1.28 6.36
CA TYR A 25 9.21 -0.72 7.53
C TYR A 25 10.13 0.44 7.16
N LEU A 26 10.90 0.32 6.08
CA LEU A 26 11.79 1.40 5.61
C LEU A 26 11.01 2.63 5.12
N ASN A 27 9.87 2.44 4.47
CA ASN A 27 9.01 3.55 4.04
C ASN A 27 8.40 4.28 5.26
N PHE A 28 7.93 3.53 6.26
CA PHE A 28 7.34 4.11 7.48
C PHE A 28 8.35 4.79 8.40
N THR A 29 9.62 4.36 8.39
CA THR A 29 10.69 5.01 9.15
C THR A 29 11.31 6.21 8.44
N GLY A 30 10.78 6.59 7.26
CA GLY A 30 11.30 7.71 6.47
C GLY A 30 12.68 7.46 5.86
N GLN A 31 13.17 6.21 5.87
CA GLN A 31 14.41 5.84 5.20
C GLN A 31 14.25 5.76 3.68
N ARG A 32 13.00 5.64 3.20
CA ARG A 32 12.59 5.77 1.80
C ARG A 32 11.22 6.42 1.73
N ASP A 33 10.94 7.10 0.62
CA ASP A 33 9.61 7.60 0.34
C ASP A 33 8.68 6.49 -0.14
N PHE A 34 7.39 6.62 0.19
CA PHE A 34 6.37 5.75 -0.39
C PHE A 34 6.35 5.90 -1.92
N PRO A 35 6.15 4.81 -2.68
CA PRO A 35 5.95 4.89 -4.12
C PRO A 35 4.89 5.94 -4.48
N GLN A 36 5.27 6.88 -5.34
CA GLN A 36 4.39 7.99 -5.72
C GLN A 36 3.39 7.53 -6.78
N ILE A 37 2.19 7.14 -6.33
CA ILE A 37 1.03 6.83 -7.17
C ILE A 37 0.26 8.10 -7.49
N PHE A 38 0.17 9.01 -6.52
CA PHE A 38 -0.41 10.34 -6.63
C PHE A 38 0.71 11.37 -6.67
N THR A 39 0.56 12.35 -7.56
CA THR A 39 1.45 13.50 -7.69
C THR A 39 0.62 14.77 -7.70
N VAL A 40 1.18 15.88 -7.22
CA VAL A 40 0.54 17.20 -7.33
C VAL A 40 0.86 17.74 -8.71
N GLN A 41 -0.16 17.93 -9.55
CA GLN A 41 -0.03 18.84 -10.69
C GLN A 41 -0.35 20.25 -10.19
N GLU A 42 0.61 21.15 -10.34
CA GLU A 42 0.36 22.57 -10.18
C GLU A 42 -0.60 22.99 -11.31
N ALA A 43 -1.85 23.23 -10.95
CA ALA A 43 -2.79 23.82 -11.88
C ALA A 43 -2.34 25.25 -12.15
N GLU A 44 -2.11 25.60 -13.42
CA GLU A 44 -1.97 27.00 -13.83
C GLU A 44 -3.25 27.74 -13.43
N VAL A 45 -3.14 28.55 -12.38
CA VAL A 45 -4.27 29.33 -11.87
C VAL A 45 -4.52 30.43 -12.90
N ALA A 46 -5.61 30.31 -13.66
CA ALA A 46 -6.09 31.40 -14.51
C ALA A 46 -6.36 32.64 -13.63
N PRO A 47 -6.02 33.86 -14.10
CA PRO A 47 -6.15 35.07 -13.28
C PRO A 47 -7.60 35.24 -12.84
N GLN A 48 -7.85 35.12 -11.54
CA GLN A 48 -9.18 35.32 -10.97
C GLN A 48 -9.43 36.83 -10.77
N THR A 49 -10.54 37.31 -11.32
CA THR A 49 -11.01 38.70 -11.21
C THR A 49 -11.32 39.02 -9.75
N SER A 50 -10.57 39.92 -9.16
CA SER A 50 -10.56 40.29 -7.74
C SER A 50 -11.92 40.80 -7.21
N GLY A 51 -12.75 39.88 -6.73
CA GLY A 51 -13.92 40.16 -5.90
C GLY A 51 -13.63 40.06 -4.40
N PRO A 52 -14.49 40.60 -3.51
CA PRO A 52 -14.36 40.45 -2.06
C PRO A 52 -14.38 38.97 -1.60
N GLU A 53 -15.10 38.11 -2.33
CA GLU A 53 -15.16 36.66 -2.08
C GLU A 53 -13.82 35.95 -2.35
N ASP A 54 -13.03 36.45 -3.31
CA ASP A 54 -11.73 35.88 -3.65
C ASP A 54 -10.65 36.22 -2.60
N GLN A 55 -10.79 37.36 -1.91
CA GLN A 55 -9.89 37.73 -0.80
C GLN A 55 -10.11 36.83 0.41
N ILE A 56 -11.37 36.53 0.74
CA ILE A 56 -11.72 35.60 1.83
C ILE A 56 -11.22 34.19 1.49
N SER A 57 -11.43 33.76 0.25
CA SER A 57 -10.97 32.45 -0.25
C SER A 57 -9.44 32.33 -0.27
N GLY A 58 -8.74 33.40 -0.68
CA GLY A 58 -7.29 33.48 -0.67
C GLY A 58 -6.70 33.37 0.74
N MET A 59 -7.25 34.12 1.71
CA MET A 59 -6.84 34.03 3.12
C MET A 59 -7.02 32.62 3.66
N ILE A 60 -8.17 31.98 3.42
CA ILE A 60 -8.43 30.59 3.85
C ILE A 60 -7.41 29.63 3.23
N GLY A 61 -7.09 29.79 1.94
CA GLY A 61 -6.10 28.98 1.25
C GLY A 61 -4.70 29.10 1.85
N GLU A 62 -4.29 30.30 2.24
CA GLU A 62 -3.01 30.55 2.92
C GLU A 62 -2.95 29.91 4.30
N TYR A 63 -4.00 30.07 5.12
CA TYR A 63 -4.10 29.39 6.42
C TYR A 63 -4.04 27.87 6.29
N ILE A 64 -4.70 27.28 5.28
CA ILE A 64 -4.65 25.84 5.03
C ILE A 64 -3.23 25.40 4.64
N LYS A 65 -2.53 26.16 3.80
CA LYS A 65 -1.14 25.85 3.41
C LYS A 65 -0.16 25.98 4.57
N GLU A 66 -0.41 26.90 5.50
CA GLU A 66 0.41 27.09 6.70
C GLU A 66 0.26 25.91 7.67
N ILE A 67 -0.95 25.37 7.82
CA ILE A 67 -1.22 24.21 8.70
C ILE A 67 -0.84 22.89 8.02
N ILE A 68 -1.09 22.76 6.72
CA ILE A 68 -0.85 21.55 5.93
C ILE A 68 0.08 21.92 4.76
N PRO A 69 1.39 21.65 4.89
CA PRO A 69 2.35 21.92 3.83
C PRO A 69 1.94 21.27 2.51
N GLN A 70 2.24 21.95 1.40
CA GLN A 70 1.98 21.42 0.07
C GLN A 70 2.61 20.03 -0.10
N GLY A 71 1.83 19.09 -0.65
CA GLY A 71 2.26 17.71 -0.86
C GLY A 71 1.99 16.75 0.31
N THR A 72 1.65 17.24 1.51
CA THR A 72 1.31 16.38 2.66
C THR A 72 0.13 15.45 2.35
N ILE A 73 -0.92 15.98 1.72
CA ILE A 73 -2.09 15.20 1.30
C ILE A 73 -1.67 14.08 0.33
N THR A 74 -0.85 14.41 -0.66
CA THR A 74 -0.35 13.47 -1.66
C THR A 74 0.50 12.37 -1.02
N GLN A 75 1.37 12.73 -0.08
CA GLN A 75 2.18 11.79 0.68
C GLN A 75 1.31 10.85 1.53
N MET A 76 0.28 11.37 2.20
CA MET A 76 -0.69 10.56 2.93
C MET A 76 -1.42 9.57 2.01
N LEU A 77 -1.89 10.03 0.84
CA LEU A 77 -2.55 9.17 -0.14
C LEU A 77 -1.63 8.05 -0.65
N ASN A 78 -0.36 8.37 -0.93
CA ASN A 78 0.64 7.37 -1.33
C ASN A 78 0.91 6.36 -0.23
N MET A 79 1.01 6.80 1.03
CA MET A 79 1.12 5.92 2.19
C MET A 79 -0.09 4.98 2.29
N PHE A 80 -1.32 5.51 2.17
CA PHE A 80 -2.54 4.69 2.20
C PHE A 80 -2.58 3.65 1.09
N ALA A 81 -2.20 4.02 -0.14
CA ALA A 81 -2.12 3.08 -1.25
C ALA A 81 -1.16 1.92 -0.92
N TRP A 82 -0.02 2.23 -0.29
CA TRP A 82 0.94 1.22 0.13
C TRP A 82 0.44 0.31 1.25
N ILE A 83 -0.28 0.86 2.24
CA ILE A 83 -0.92 0.06 3.30
C ILE A 83 -1.94 -0.91 2.67
N MET A 84 -2.79 -0.43 1.76
CA MET A 84 -3.77 -1.28 1.09
C MET A 84 -3.09 -2.41 0.31
N PHE A 85 -1.99 -2.10 -0.38
CA PHE A 85 -1.20 -3.12 -1.07
C PHE A 85 -0.63 -4.17 -0.10
N ALA A 86 -0.08 -3.74 1.04
CA ALA A 86 0.45 -4.66 2.05
C ALA A 86 -0.65 -5.57 2.63
N VAL A 87 -1.83 -5.02 2.96
CA VAL A 87 -2.99 -5.79 3.42
C VAL A 87 -3.43 -6.80 2.37
N PHE A 88 -3.49 -6.39 1.10
CA PHE A 88 -3.83 -7.27 -0.02
C PHE A 88 -2.85 -8.44 -0.16
N LEU A 89 -1.55 -8.18 -0.02
CA LEU A 89 -0.51 -9.24 -0.08
C LEU A 89 -0.67 -10.25 1.05
N VAL A 90 -0.88 -9.79 2.29
CA VAL A 90 -1.09 -10.68 3.45
C VAL A 90 -2.35 -11.51 3.26
N TYR A 91 -3.45 -10.89 2.84
CA TYR A 91 -4.72 -11.59 2.60
C TYR A 91 -4.58 -12.64 1.49
N SER A 92 -4.01 -12.27 0.35
CA SER A 92 -3.81 -13.17 -0.79
C SER A 92 -2.87 -14.33 -0.46
N GLY A 93 -1.78 -14.05 0.25
CA GLY A 93 -0.85 -15.07 0.76
C GLY A 93 -1.55 -16.08 1.68
N SER A 94 -2.38 -15.59 2.61
CA SER A 94 -3.14 -16.46 3.52
C SER A 94 -4.13 -17.37 2.79
N LYS A 95 -4.80 -16.85 1.75
CA LYS A 95 -5.74 -17.62 0.91
C LYS A 95 -5.03 -18.68 0.09
N LEU A 96 -3.89 -18.34 -0.52
CA LEU A 96 -3.07 -19.29 -1.27
C LEU A 96 -2.59 -20.45 -0.39
N VAL A 97 -2.08 -20.16 0.80
CA VAL A 97 -1.67 -21.20 1.76
C VAL A 97 -2.86 -22.06 2.18
N SER A 98 -4.02 -21.46 2.46
CA SER A 98 -5.23 -22.18 2.84
C SER A 98 -5.68 -23.18 1.75
N ILE A 99 -5.67 -22.76 0.49
CA ILE A 99 -5.97 -23.64 -0.65
C ILE A 99 -4.92 -24.77 -0.72
N GLY A 100 -3.64 -24.46 -0.57
CA GLY A 100 -2.57 -25.45 -0.54
C GLY A 100 -2.77 -26.52 0.54
N VAL A 101 -3.13 -26.11 1.77
CA VAL A 101 -3.42 -27.04 2.87
C VAL A 101 -4.65 -27.91 2.56
N ILE A 102 -5.71 -27.34 1.99
CA ILE A 102 -6.91 -28.09 1.59
C ILE A 102 -6.56 -29.15 0.54
N LEU A 103 -5.75 -28.80 -0.46
CA LEU A 103 -5.35 -29.74 -1.52
C LEU A 103 -4.43 -30.85 -1.02
N LEU A 104 -3.60 -30.57 -0.02
CA LEU A 104 -2.74 -31.58 0.61
C LEU A 104 -3.50 -32.47 1.60
N ARG A 105 -4.65 -32.02 2.10
CA ARG A 105 -5.49 -32.79 3.03
C ARG A 105 -6.23 -33.90 2.27
N ASN A 106 -5.69 -35.11 2.35
CA ASN A 106 -6.27 -36.28 1.70
C ASN A 106 -7.64 -36.65 2.34
N PRO A 107 -8.76 -36.68 1.58
CA PRO A 107 -10.09 -36.95 2.15
C PRO A 107 -10.33 -38.42 2.55
N LYS A 108 -9.43 -39.34 2.19
CA LYS A 108 -9.65 -40.81 2.33
C LYS A 108 -9.39 -41.41 3.72
N LYS A 109 -9.12 -40.63 4.77
CA LYS A 109 -8.84 -41.15 6.13
C LYS A 109 -10.02 -40.94 7.09
N LYS A 110 -11.25 -41.27 6.68
CA LYS A 110 -12.43 -41.21 7.55
C LYS A 110 -13.35 -42.46 7.49
N GLU A 111 -13.00 -43.50 6.73
CA GLU A 111 -13.82 -44.72 6.61
C GLU A 111 -13.08 -45.98 7.11
N SER A 112 -12.51 -45.92 8.32
CA SER A 112 -12.01 -47.13 8.99
C SER A 112 -12.24 -47.02 10.50
N LEU A 113 -13.50 -47.08 10.91
CA LEU A 113 -13.94 -47.46 12.24
C LEU A 113 -15.21 -48.29 12.09
#